data_AF-A0A972ID15-F1
#
_entry.id   AF-A0A972ID15-F1
#
_cell.length_a   1.000
_cell.length_b   1.000
_cell.length_c   1.000
_cell.angle_alpha   90.00
_cell.angle_beta   90.00
_cell.angle_gamma   90.00
#
_symmetry.space_group_name_H-M   'P 1'
#
loop_
_entity.id
_entity.type
_entity.pdbx_description
1 polymer ?
#
loop_
_entity_poly.entity_id
_entity_poly.type
_entity_poly.pdbx_seq_one_letter_code
_entity_poly.pdbx_strand_id
1 'polypeptide(L)'
;MSKFLDFILYPKAFYEKLTDKTKRLFWCISLIGLIDIILFGLVYNIFIHFSNGTPGDYLINAFILIASVFILGFLDVFFVALPLSDIFHRFSPKANVLKKQSARIIFMKAYICSHFIIAPVSALVSILFRNITVTSSTLVLLCYILLETLVMVWSAALLTRGAKVIFGYSNDANPPVFLAIFFWSNIIVGRVLFFILNSGIIKLLR
;
A
#
# COMPACT_ATOMS: atom_id res chain seq x y z
N MET A 1 -9.72 -20.50 -16.57
CA MET A 1 -9.35 -20.34 -15.15
C MET A 1 -9.07 -18.87 -14.85
N SER A 2 -10.00 -18.06 -14.35
CA SER A 2 -11.47 -18.04 -14.37
C SER A 2 -11.83 -16.57 -14.12
N LYS A 3 -12.84 -16.01 -14.76
CA LYS A 3 -13.17 -14.56 -14.72
C LYS A 3 -13.18 -13.95 -13.30
N PHE A 4 -13.45 -14.77 -12.28
CA PHE A 4 -13.39 -14.42 -10.86
C PHE A 4 -12.00 -13.99 -10.36
N LEU A 5 -10.94 -14.74 -10.70
CA LEU A 5 -9.58 -14.36 -10.29
C LEU A 5 -9.12 -13.07 -10.97
N ASP A 6 -9.60 -12.80 -12.18
CA ASP A 6 -9.32 -11.56 -12.91
C ASP A 6 -10.07 -10.36 -12.32
N PHE A 7 -11.23 -10.59 -11.70
CA PHE A 7 -11.93 -9.56 -10.94
C PHE A 7 -11.18 -9.22 -9.65
N ILE A 8 -10.72 -10.24 -8.90
CA ILE A 8 -10.07 -10.05 -7.60
C ILE A 8 -8.62 -9.52 -7.74
N LEU A 9 -7.86 -10.00 -8.72
CA LEU A 9 -6.41 -9.75 -8.83
C LEU A 9 -6.04 -8.83 -9.99
N TYR A 10 -7.01 -8.15 -10.60
CA TYR A 10 -6.91 -7.58 -11.94
C TYR A 10 -6.62 -8.61 -13.06
N PRO A 11 -7.12 -8.39 -14.28
CA PRO A 11 -6.76 -9.22 -15.42
C PRO A 11 -5.29 -8.99 -15.81
N LYS A 12 -4.61 -10.01 -16.33
CA LYS A 12 -3.21 -9.88 -16.79
C LYS A 12 -3.03 -8.74 -17.81
N ALA A 13 -3.99 -8.58 -18.72
CA ALA A 13 -4.02 -7.52 -19.71
C ALA A 13 -4.02 -6.09 -19.11
N PHE A 14 -4.44 -5.93 -17.85
CA PHE A 14 -4.33 -4.65 -17.16
C PHE A 14 -2.86 -4.29 -16.91
N TYR A 15 -2.07 -5.24 -16.38
CA TYR A 15 -0.66 -5.03 -16.10
C TYR A 15 0.17 -4.86 -17.38
N GLU A 16 -0.19 -5.52 -18.47
CA GLU A 16 0.46 -5.36 -19.79
C GLU A 16 0.32 -3.95 -20.38
N LYS A 17 -0.76 -3.24 -20.02
CA LYS A 17 -1.04 -1.87 -20.49
C LYS A 17 -0.32 -0.80 -19.66
N LEU A 18 0.34 -1.16 -18.57
CA LEU A 18 1.08 -0.21 -17.75
C LEU A 18 2.31 0.30 -18.51
N THR A 19 2.42 1.63 -18.63
CA THR A 19 3.52 2.30 -19.36
C THR A 19 4.56 2.86 -18.39
N ASP A 20 5.74 3.21 -18.89
CA ASP A 20 6.82 3.85 -18.14
C ASP A 20 6.73 5.39 -18.08
N LYS A 21 5.63 5.98 -18.57
CA LYS A 21 5.43 7.43 -18.55
C LYS A 21 5.30 7.97 -17.11
N THR A 22 6.21 8.86 -16.70
CA THR A 22 6.26 9.41 -15.32
C THR A 22 5.25 10.52 -15.05
N LYS A 23 4.68 11.18 -16.08
CA LYS A 23 3.85 12.40 -15.93
C LYS A 23 2.72 12.31 -14.90
N ARG A 24 2.08 11.14 -14.77
CA ARG A 24 0.96 10.93 -13.84
C ARG A 24 1.37 10.30 -12.51
N LEU A 25 2.62 9.86 -12.40
CA LEU A 25 3.09 9.08 -11.25
C LEU A 25 3.07 9.93 -9.98
N PHE A 26 3.50 11.20 -10.07
CA PHE A 26 3.50 12.12 -8.92
C PHE A 26 2.10 12.26 -8.30
N TRP A 27 1.08 12.53 -9.12
CA TRP A 27 -0.30 12.64 -8.64
C TRP A 27 -0.82 11.36 -8.01
N CYS A 28 -0.49 10.21 -8.58
CA CYS A 28 -0.85 8.91 -8.01
C CYS A 28 -0.17 8.68 -6.66
N ILE A 29 1.11 9.04 -6.51
CA ILE A 29 1.85 8.95 -5.24
C ILE A 29 1.21 9.82 -4.16
N SER A 30 0.90 11.09 -4.47
CA SER A 30 0.22 11.98 -3.52
C SER A 30 -1.14 11.41 -3.10
N LEU A 31 -1.86 10.77 -4.02
CA LEU A 31 -3.14 10.16 -3.70
C LEU A 31 -2.97 8.96 -2.75
N ILE A 32 -1.94 8.13 -2.91
CA ILE A 32 -1.62 7.06 -1.95
C ILE A 32 -1.42 7.62 -0.55
N GLY A 33 -0.58 8.65 -0.40
CA GLY A 33 -0.38 9.24 0.92
C GLY A 33 -1.64 9.87 1.53
N LEU A 34 -2.56 10.38 0.70
CA LEU A 34 -3.86 10.84 1.17
C LEU A 34 -4.72 9.68 1.69
N ILE A 35 -4.75 8.57 0.96
CA ILE A 35 -5.43 7.34 1.38
C ILE A 35 -4.87 6.87 2.71
N ASP A 36 -3.54 6.82 2.86
CA ASP A 36 -2.89 6.33 4.07
C ASP A 36 -3.23 7.21 5.28
N ILE A 37 -3.23 8.54 5.11
CA ILE A 37 -3.65 9.46 6.18
C ILE A 37 -5.12 9.28 6.52
N ILE A 38 -6.00 9.12 5.54
CA ILE A 38 -7.44 8.91 5.80
C ILE A 38 -7.64 7.60 6.56
N LEU A 39 -7.03 6.50 6.10
CA LEU A 39 -7.10 5.20 6.76
C LEU A 39 -6.56 5.28 8.19
N PHE A 40 -5.40 5.90 8.37
CA PHE A 40 -4.81 6.10 9.68
C PHE A 40 -5.67 7.01 10.58
N GLY A 41 -6.26 8.06 10.01
CA GLY A 41 -7.17 8.98 10.69
C GLY A 41 -8.47 8.31 11.16
N LEU A 42 -8.98 7.33 10.41
CA LEU A 42 -10.14 6.53 10.83
C LEU A 42 -9.82 5.68 12.08
N VAL A 43 -8.61 5.12 12.14
CA VAL A 43 -8.15 4.28 13.26
C VAL A 43 -7.84 5.13 14.50
N TYR A 44 -7.10 6.22 14.34
CA TYR A 44 -6.56 7.01 15.45
C TYR A 44 -7.35 8.27 15.79
N ASN A 45 -8.45 8.53 15.07
CA ASN A 45 -9.33 9.68 15.27
C ASN A 45 -8.60 11.03 15.26
N ILE A 46 -7.67 11.18 14.31
CA ILE A 46 -6.80 12.37 14.16
C ILE A 46 -7.62 13.66 14.01
N PHE A 47 -8.85 13.55 13.52
CA PHE A 47 -9.78 14.68 13.38
C PHE A 47 -10.16 15.33 14.72
N ILE A 48 -9.95 14.69 15.87
CA ILE A 48 -10.12 15.34 17.19
C ILE A 48 -9.24 16.59 17.30
N HIS A 49 -8.03 16.57 16.73
CA HIS A 49 -7.09 17.70 16.73
C HIS A 49 -7.58 18.92 15.92
N PHE A 50 -8.70 18.78 15.21
CA PHE A 50 -9.37 19.87 14.49
C PHE A 50 -10.66 20.34 15.15
N SER A 51 -11.03 19.78 16.31
CA SER A 51 -12.29 20.09 17.00
C SER A 51 -12.12 20.98 18.23
N ASN A 52 -10.97 20.92 18.92
CA ASN A 52 -10.79 21.54 20.24
C ASN A 52 -9.66 22.60 20.33
N GLY A 53 -9.02 22.95 19.21
CA GLY A 53 -7.86 23.85 19.16
C GLY A 53 -8.17 25.33 18.89
N THR A 54 -7.12 26.16 18.86
CA THR A 54 -7.24 27.55 18.37
C THR A 54 -7.15 27.60 16.84
N PRO A 55 -7.60 28.70 16.17
CA PRO A 55 -7.43 28.85 14.72
C PRO A 55 -5.97 28.69 14.25
N GLY A 56 -5.00 29.08 15.08
CA GLY A 56 -3.57 28.89 14.80
C GLY A 56 -3.17 27.41 14.79
N ASP A 57 -3.70 26.61 15.72
CA ASP A 57 -3.41 25.17 15.80
C ASP A 57 -4.01 24.42 14.60
N TYR A 58 -5.20 24.83 14.13
CA TYR A 58 -5.81 24.24 12.93
C TYR A 58 -4.96 24.45 11.67
N LEU A 59 -4.38 25.64 11.50
CA LEU A 59 -3.48 25.92 10.37
C LEU A 59 -2.20 25.09 10.43
N ILE A 60 -1.60 24.96 11.63
CA ILE A 60 -0.40 24.13 11.85
C ILE A 60 -0.72 22.66 11.57
N ASN A 61 -1.82 22.14 12.12
CA ASN A 61 -2.26 20.76 11.91
C ASN A 61 -2.57 20.49 10.44
N ALA A 62 -3.23 21.41 9.74
CA ALA A 62 -3.49 21.29 8.30
C ALA A 62 -2.18 21.23 7.48
N PHE A 63 -1.21 22.08 7.81
CA PHE A 63 0.10 22.07 7.15
C PHE A 63 0.84 20.74 7.38
N ILE A 64 0.85 20.25 8.62
CA ILE A 64 1.46 18.95 8.98
C ILE A 64 0.80 17.81 8.20
N LEU A 65 -0.53 17.78 8.13
CA LEU A 65 -1.23 16.74 7.38
C LEU A 65 -0.93 16.80 5.88
N ILE A 66 -0.97 17.98 5.27
CA ILE A 66 -0.65 18.15 3.84
C ILE A 66 0.79 17.70 3.55
N ALA A 67 1.76 18.12 4.36
CA ALA A 67 3.15 17.69 4.21
C ALA A 67 3.28 16.16 4.37
N SER A 68 2.57 15.59 5.34
CA SER A 68 2.54 14.15 5.59
C SER A 68 1.99 13.36 4.40
N VAL A 69 0.98 13.87 3.68
CA VAL A 69 0.45 13.22 2.46
C VAL A 69 1.57 12.98 1.46
N PHE A 70 2.39 13.98 1.17
CA PHE A 70 3.47 13.84 0.19
C PHE A 70 4.58 12.91 0.69
N ILE A 71 4.96 13.04 1.96
CA ILE A 71 6.02 12.21 2.55
C ILE A 71 5.60 10.75 2.58
N LEU A 72 4.42 10.44 3.12
CA LEU A 72 3.93 9.07 3.25
C LEU A 72 3.71 8.41 1.91
N GLY A 73 3.06 9.11 0.97
CA GLY A 73 2.85 8.57 -0.37
C GLY A 73 4.18 8.25 -1.06
N PHE A 74 5.17 9.15 -0.94
CA PHE A 74 6.51 8.91 -1.47
C PHE A 74 7.16 7.71 -0.80
N LEU A 75 7.18 7.67 0.54
CA LEU A 75 7.80 6.59 1.29
C LEU A 75 7.16 5.25 0.94
N ASP A 76 5.84 5.17 0.97
CA ASP A 76 5.11 3.94 0.69
C ASP A 76 5.42 3.40 -0.72
N VAL A 77 5.19 4.22 -1.74
CA VAL A 77 5.39 3.79 -3.13
C VAL A 77 6.86 3.49 -3.42
N PHE A 78 7.81 4.34 -3.00
CA PHE A 78 9.22 4.15 -3.33
C PHE A 78 9.84 3.01 -2.53
N PHE A 79 9.59 2.93 -1.22
CA PHE A 79 10.21 1.90 -0.39
C PHE A 79 9.62 0.52 -0.63
N VAL A 80 8.35 0.42 -1.06
CA VAL A 80 7.83 -0.87 -1.54
C VAL A 80 8.35 -1.19 -2.93
N ALA A 81 8.14 -0.30 -3.91
CA ALA A 81 8.29 -0.67 -5.31
C ALA A 81 9.77 -0.69 -5.78
N LEU A 82 10.64 0.19 -5.30
CA LEU A 82 12.02 0.23 -5.79
C LEU A 82 12.82 -1.02 -5.44
N PRO A 83 12.90 -1.46 -4.17
CA PRO A 83 13.72 -2.61 -3.81
C PRO A 83 13.19 -3.88 -4.47
N LEU A 84 11.87 -4.09 -4.44
CA LEU A 84 11.23 -5.24 -5.08
C LEU A 84 11.43 -5.23 -6.60
N SER A 85 11.26 -4.08 -7.26
CA SER A 85 11.49 -3.98 -8.70
C SER A 85 12.95 -4.27 -9.06
N ASP A 86 13.91 -3.86 -8.24
CA ASP A 86 15.33 -4.12 -8.50
C ASP A 86 15.67 -5.60 -8.36
N ILE A 87 15.16 -6.24 -7.31
CA ILE A 87 15.31 -7.68 -7.09
C ILE A 87 14.66 -8.46 -8.25
N PHE A 88 13.42 -8.13 -8.60
CA PHE A 88 12.71 -8.83 -9.67
C PHE A 88 13.31 -8.57 -11.04
N HIS A 89 13.75 -7.35 -11.33
CA HIS A 89 14.44 -7.07 -12.58
C HIS A 89 15.72 -7.90 -12.72
N ARG A 90 16.50 -8.06 -11.64
CA ARG A 90 17.74 -8.83 -11.65
C ARG A 90 17.54 -10.30 -12.01
N PHE A 91 16.43 -10.91 -11.59
CA PHE A 91 16.12 -12.32 -11.87
C PHE A 91 15.13 -12.49 -13.04
N SER A 92 14.78 -11.40 -13.72
CA SER A 92 13.74 -11.38 -14.74
C SER A 92 14.22 -12.06 -16.03
N PRO A 93 13.43 -12.99 -16.60
CA PRO A 93 13.67 -13.49 -17.96
C PRO A 93 13.64 -12.38 -19.02
N LYS A 94 12.97 -11.25 -18.74
CA LYS A 94 12.88 -10.08 -19.62
C LYS A 94 13.97 -9.02 -19.35
N ALA A 95 14.96 -9.29 -18.49
CA ALA A 95 15.94 -8.28 -18.06
C ALA A 95 16.67 -7.57 -19.21
N ASN A 96 16.94 -8.28 -20.31
CA ASN A 96 17.65 -7.72 -21.48
C ASN A 96 16.78 -6.79 -22.33
N VAL A 97 15.45 -6.94 -22.30
CA VAL A 97 14.51 -6.19 -23.14
C VAL A 97 13.87 -5.06 -22.34
N LEU A 98 13.53 -5.32 -21.08
CA LEU A 98 12.92 -4.34 -20.19
C LEU A 98 14.01 -3.53 -19.50
N LYS A 99 14.14 -2.24 -19.85
CA LYS A 99 15.08 -1.34 -19.17
C LYS A 99 14.75 -1.24 -17.68
N LYS A 100 15.77 -1.25 -16.83
CA LYS A 100 15.63 -1.20 -15.36
C LYS A 100 14.77 -0.02 -14.89
N GLN A 101 14.98 1.18 -15.45
CA GLN A 101 14.21 2.37 -15.08
C GLN A 101 12.73 2.23 -15.47
N SER A 102 12.44 1.72 -16.67
CA SER A 102 11.06 1.46 -17.11
C SER A 102 10.39 0.40 -16.21
N ALA A 103 11.11 -0.66 -15.82
CA ALA A 103 10.61 -1.68 -14.90
C ALA A 103 10.16 -1.09 -13.57
N ARG A 104 10.98 -0.22 -12.95
CA ARG A 104 10.67 0.47 -11.69
C ARG A 104 9.39 1.28 -11.78
N ILE A 105 9.24 2.09 -12.83
CA ILE A 105 8.07 2.96 -13.00
C ILE A 105 6.80 2.12 -13.22
N ILE A 106 6.90 1.07 -14.03
CA ILE A 106 5.77 0.18 -14.29
C ILE A 106 5.38 -0.56 -13.00
N PHE A 107 6.36 -1.04 -12.22
CA PHE A 107 6.10 -1.73 -10.96
C PHE A 107 5.53 -0.80 -9.88
N MET A 108 6.00 0.45 -9.77
CA MET A 108 5.39 1.48 -8.92
C MET A 108 3.91 1.68 -9.26
N LYS A 109 3.56 1.72 -10.55
CA LYS A 109 2.16 1.84 -10.96
C LYS A 109 1.35 0.61 -10.60
N ALA A 110 1.92 -0.58 -10.77
CA ALA A 110 1.26 -1.82 -10.35
C ALA A 110 0.95 -1.81 -8.84
N TYR A 111 1.91 -1.34 -8.02
CA TYR A 111 1.74 -1.14 -6.59
C TYR A 111 0.63 -0.15 -6.25
N ILE A 112 0.65 1.03 -6.88
CA ILE A 112 -0.40 2.04 -6.68
C ILE A 112 -1.77 1.45 -7.04
N CYS A 113 -1.89 0.78 -8.18
CA CYS A 113 -3.15 0.17 -8.62
C CYS A 113 -3.64 -0.94 -7.66
N SER A 114 -2.75 -1.74 -7.06
CA SER A 114 -3.15 -2.70 -6.04
C SER A 114 -3.65 -2.01 -4.77
N HIS A 115 -2.98 -0.95 -4.33
CA HIS A 115 -3.38 -0.19 -3.13
C HIS A 115 -4.78 0.39 -3.26
N PHE A 116 -5.14 0.88 -4.45
CA PHE A 116 -6.49 1.40 -4.74
C PHE A 116 -7.62 0.39 -4.53
N ILE A 117 -7.39 -0.90 -4.80
CA ILE A 117 -8.39 -1.95 -4.55
C ILE A 117 -8.43 -2.33 -3.08
N ILE A 118 -7.26 -2.38 -2.46
CA ILE A 118 -7.10 -2.85 -1.08
C ILE A 118 -7.62 -1.81 -0.08
N ALA A 119 -7.35 -0.53 -0.31
CA ALA A 119 -7.65 0.55 0.62
C ALA A 119 -9.13 0.64 1.04
N PRO A 120 -10.14 0.56 0.14
CA PRO A 120 -11.54 0.54 0.55
C PRO A 120 -11.89 -0.63 1.48
N VAL A 121 -11.29 -1.80 1.25
CA VAL A 121 -11.52 -2.98 2.09
C VAL A 121 -10.84 -2.82 3.44
N SER A 122 -9.60 -2.30 3.48
CA SER A 122 -8.92 -1.92 4.72
C SER A 122 -9.71 -0.90 5.52
N ALA A 123 -10.30 0.12 4.87
CA ALA A 123 -11.15 1.10 5.51
C ALA A 123 -12.38 0.45 6.17
N LEU A 124 -13.04 -0.46 5.44
CA LEU A 124 -14.20 -1.18 5.93
C LEU A 124 -13.86 -2.03 7.16
N VAL A 125 -12.75 -2.79 7.11
CA VAL A 125 -12.26 -3.57 8.26
C VAL A 125 -11.99 -2.64 9.44
N SER A 126 -11.29 -1.52 9.23
CA SER A 126 -10.98 -0.55 10.28
C SER A 126 -12.23 0.09 10.91
N ILE A 127 -13.28 0.34 10.12
CA ILE A 127 -14.56 0.86 10.62
C ILE A 127 -15.29 -0.19 11.44
N LEU A 128 -15.41 -1.42 10.93
CA LEU A 128 -16.11 -2.51 11.62
C LEU A 128 -15.46 -2.85 12.97
N PHE A 129 -14.14 -2.72 13.05
CA PHE A 129 -13.35 -3.12 14.22
C PHE A 129 -12.76 -1.94 15.00
N ARG A 130 -13.26 -0.72 14.77
CA ARG A 130 -12.74 0.52 15.37
C ARG A 130 -12.64 0.48 16.90
N ASN A 131 -13.57 -0.21 17.55
CA ASN A 131 -13.68 -0.26 19.02
C ASN A 131 -13.07 -1.54 19.61
N ILE A 132 -12.30 -2.32 18.85
CA ILE A 132 -11.61 -3.48 19.40
C ILE A 132 -10.54 -3.02 20.40
N THR A 133 -10.56 -3.63 21.58
CA THR A 133 -9.51 -3.52 22.59
C THR A 133 -8.92 -4.91 22.90
N VAL A 134 -7.82 -4.95 23.64
CA VAL A 134 -7.20 -6.21 24.11
C VAL A 134 -8.15 -7.01 25.02
N THR A 135 -9.15 -6.35 25.60
CA THR A 135 -10.19 -6.96 26.45
C THR A 135 -11.41 -7.45 25.67
N SER A 136 -11.46 -7.25 24.35
CA SER A 136 -12.51 -7.80 23.49
C SER A 136 -12.53 -9.34 23.55
N SER A 137 -13.68 -9.93 23.22
CA SER A 137 -13.78 -11.39 23.17
C SER A 137 -12.76 -12.02 22.21
N THR A 138 -12.25 -13.20 22.56
CA THR A 138 -11.27 -13.93 21.75
C THR A 138 -11.73 -14.15 20.31
N LEU A 139 -13.03 -14.42 20.11
CA LEU A 139 -13.60 -14.62 18.79
C LEU A 139 -13.51 -13.35 17.93
N VAL A 140 -13.85 -12.19 18.50
CA VAL A 140 -13.75 -10.90 17.80
C VAL A 140 -12.31 -10.57 17.44
N LEU A 141 -11.36 -10.81 18.35
CA LEU A 141 -9.93 -10.63 18.09
C LEU A 141 -9.42 -11.55 16.97
N LEU A 142 -9.83 -12.83 16.98
CA LEU A 142 -9.48 -13.79 15.93
C LEU A 142 -10.05 -13.38 14.58
N CYS A 143 -11.32 -12.94 14.52
CA CYS A 143 -11.94 -12.45 13.30
C CYS A 143 -11.19 -11.24 12.72
N TYR A 144 -10.80 -10.28 13.57
CA TYR A 144 -10.04 -9.11 13.15
C TYR A 144 -8.67 -9.50 12.57
N ILE A 145 -7.89 -10.32 13.29
CA ILE A 145 -6.57 -10.78 12.84
C ILE A 145 -6.67 -11.53 11.51
N LEU A 146 -7.69 -12.39 11.36
CA LEU A 146 -7.89 -13.18 10.15
C LEU A 146 -8.22 -12.28 8.96
N LEU A 147 -9.10 -11.28 9.13
CA LEU A 147 -9.46 -10.34 8.06
C LEU A 147 -8.30 -9.45 7.65
N GLU A 148 -7.55 -8.89 8.60
CA GLU A 148 -6.34 -8.12 8.31
C GLU A 148 -5.30 -8.95 7.55
N THR A 149 -5.08 -10.19 7.98
CA THR A 149 -4.15 -11.11 7.30
C THR A 149 -4.62 -11.42 5.88
N LEU A 150 -5.93 -11.60 5.68
CA LEU A 150 -6.51 -11.86 4.35
C LEU A 150 -6.30 -10.66 3.42
N VAL A 151 -6.44 -9.44 3.93
CA VAL A 151 -6.16 -8.21 3.17
C VAL A 151 -4.67 -8.14 2.77
N MET A 152 -3.76 -8.47 3.69
CA MET A 152 -2.31 -8.52 3.39
C MET A 152 -1.99 -9.57 2.32
N VAL A 153 -2.57 -10.77 2.43
CA VAL A 153 -2.41 -11.85 1.44
C VAL A 153 -2.96 -11.42 0.08
N TRP A 154 -4.11 -10.75 0.06
CA TRP A 154 -4.71 -10.27 -1.19
C TRP A 154 -3.85 -9.20 -1.86
N SER A 155 -3.33 -8.23 -1.10
CA SER A 155 -2.37 -7.23 -1.58
C SER A 155 -1.13 -7.88 -2.21
N ALA A 156 -0.54 -8.87 -1.52
CA ALA A 156 0.62 -9.58 -2.04
C ALA A 156 0.29 -10.39 -3.31
N ALA A 157 -0.90 -10.99 -3.39
CA ALA A 157 -1.33 -11.76 -4.56
C ALA A 157 -1.54 -10.87 -5.80
N LEU A 158 -2.14 -9.69 -5.63
CA LEU A 158 -2.29 -8.66 -6.68
C LEU A 158 -0.92 -8.30 -7.27
N LEU A 159 0.02 -7.94 -6.39
CA LEU A 159 1.37 -7.55 -6.78
C LEU A 159 2.16 -8.71 -7.38
N THR A 160 1.99 -9.94 -6.91
CA THR A 160 2.65 -11.13 -7.47
C THR A 160 2.22 -11.36 -8.91
N ARG A 161 0.91 -11.22 -9.18
CA ARG A 161 0.38 -11.30 -10.55
C ARG A 161 0.96 -10.18 -11.41
N GLY A 162 1.02 -8.95 -10.89
CA GLY A 162 1.65 -7.82 -11.59
C GLY A 162 3.12 -8.07 -11.91
N ALA A 163 3.92 -8.46 -10.91
CA ALA A 163 5.33 -8.79 -11.05
C ALA A 163 5.54 -9.85 -12.13
N LYS A 164 4.74 -10.93 -12.10
CA LYS A 164 4.83 -11.99 -13.10
C LYS A 164 4.63 -11.48 -14.52
N VAL A 165 3.62 -10.64 -14.75
CA VAL A 165 3.32 -10.10 -16.09
C VAL A 165 4.44 -9.16 -16.55
N ILE A 166 4.85 -8.24 -15.66
CA ILE A 166 5.86 -7.22 -15.94
C ILE A 166 7.23 -7.85 -16.22
N PHE A 167 7.68 -8.76 -15.37
CA PHE A 167 9.01 -9.39 -15.44
C PHE A 167 9.02 -10.70 -16.26
N GLY A 168 7.86 -11.27 -16.58
CA GLY A 168 7.77 -12.46 -17.44
C GLY A 168 8.15 -13.76 -16.73
N TYR A 169 7.92 -13.86 -15.42
CA TYR A 169 8.19 -15.06 -14.64
C TYR A 169 7.28 -16.24 -15.02
N SER A 170 7.83 -17.46 -14.93
CA SER A 170 7.05 -18.71 -15.03
C SER A 170 6.17 -18.90 -13.78
N ASN A 171 5.30 -19.92 -13.80
CA ASN A 171 4.46 -20.24 -12.63
C ASN A 171 5.27 -20.66 -11.40
N ASP A 172 6.43 -21.27 -11.61
CA ASP A 172 7.25 -21.84 -10.53
C ASP A 172 7.91 -20.76 -9.67
N ALA A 173 8.07 -19.55 -10.20
CA ALA A 173 8.56 -18.40 -9.48
C ALA A 173 7.47 -17.68 -8.65
N ASN A 174 6.20 -18.09 -8.72
CA ASN A 174 5.14 -17.41 -7.97
C ASN A 174 5.36 -17.46 -6.44
N PRO A 175 5.67 -18.61 -5.79
CA PRO A 175 5.85 -18.65 -4.34
C PRO A 175 6.97 -17.73 -3.83
N PRO A 176 8.20 -17.72 -4.38
CA PRO A 176 9.24 -16.82 -3.89
C PRO A 176 8.93 -15.35 -4.17
N VAL A 177 8.32 -15.01 -5.32
CA VAL A 177 7.88 -13.64 -5.62
C VAL A 177 6.80 -13.19 -4.63
N PHE A 178 5.82 -14.05 -4.36
CA PHE A 178 4.76 -13.78 -3.39
C PHE A 178 5.33 -13.54 -1.99
N LEU A 179 6.21 -14.42 -1.52
CA LEU A 179 6.83 -14.28 -0.21
C LEU A 179 7.65 -12.98 -0.13
N ALA A 180 8.46 -12.68 -1.13
CA ALA A 180 9.24 -11.44 -1.17
C ALA A 180 8.33 -10.20 -1.06
N ILE A 181 7.23 -10.17 -1.82
CA ILE A 181 6.25 -9.07 -1.76
C ILE A 181 5.58 -9.03 -0.40
N PHE A 182 5.07 -10.16 0.10
CA PHE A 182 4.33 -10.24 1.35
C PHE A 182 5.17 -9.76 2.54
N PHE A 183 6.41 -10.24 2.66
CA PHE A 183 7.31 -9.81 3.72
C PHE A 183 7.75 -8.36 3.56
N TRP A 184 8.14 -7.93 2.35
CA TRP A 184 8.67 -6.59 2.16
C TRP A 184 7.59 -5.50 2.30
N SER A 185 6.48 -5.64 1.59
CA SER A 185 5.42 -4.62 1.56
C SER A 185 4.62 -4.59 2.86
N ASN A 186 4.03 -5.73 3.26
CA ASN A 186 3.08 -5.75 4.38
C ASN A 186 3.78 -5.79 5.74
N ILE A 187 4.87 -6.56 5.89
CA ILE A 187 5.52 -6.73 7.19
C ILE A 187 6.56 -5.63 7.43
N ILE A 188 7.50 -5.42 6.51
CA ILE A 188 8.59 -4.46 6.75
C ILE A 188 8.10 -3.03 6.56
N VAL A 189 7.69 -2.67 5.34
CA VAL A 189 7.30 -1.28 5.03
C VAL A 189 6.06 -0.87 5.81
N GLY A 190 5.04 -1.74 5.88
CA GLY A 190 3.83 -1.48 6.68
C GLY A 190 4.13 -1.14 8.15
N ARG A 191 5.08 -1.85 8.80
CA ARG A 191 5.47 -1.55 10.19
C ARG A 191 6.27 -0.26 10.32
N VAL A 192 7.14 0.04 9.35
CA VAL A 192 7.90 1.30 9.33
C VAL A 192 6.96 2.49 9.18
N LEU A 193 6.00 2.42 8.24
CA LEU A 193 5.00 3.47 8.06
C LEU A 193 4.14 3.66 9.30
N PHE A 194 3.71 2.56 9.93
CA PHE A 194 2.99 2.62 11.21
C PHE A 194 3.78 3.37 12.29
N PHE A 195 5.08 3.11 12.40
CA PHE A 195 5.92 3.80 13.39
C PHE A 195 6.04 5.30 13.09
N ILE A 196 6.23 5.66 11.81
CA ILE A 196 6.30 7.08 11.37
C ILE A 196 4.98 7.80 11.68
N LEU A 197 3.86 7.17 11.40
CA LEU A 197 2.52 7.71 11.63
C LEU A 197 2.22 7.89 13.12
N ASN A 198 2.36 6.83 13.91
CA ASN A 198 1.95 6.80 15.32
C ASN A 198 2.92 7.58 16.23
N SER A 199 4.24 7.39 16.05
CA SER A 199 5.24 8.03 16.90
C SER A 199 5.69 9.39 16.38
N GLY A 200 5.56 9.65 15.08
CA GLY A 200 5.98 10.89 14.45
C GLY A 200 4.81 11.86 14.28
N ILE A 201 3.93 11.58 13.32
CA ILE A 201 2.91 12.53 12.87
C ILE A 201 1.92 12.88 13.99
N ILE A 202 1.39 11.89 14.73
CA ILE A 202 0.44 12.17 15.83
C ILE A 202 1.06 13.11 16.88
N LYS A 203 2.34 12.95 17.22
CA LYS A 203 3.01 13.79 18.23
C LYS A 203 3.26 15.23 17.77
N LEU A 204 3.27 15.47 16.46
CA LEU A 204 3.48 16.80 15.90
C LEU A 204 2.18 17.60 15.83
N LEU A 205 1.03 16.92 15.81
CA LEU A 205 -0.28 17.57 15.85
C LEU A 205 -0.51 18.19 17.23
N ARG A 206 -1.11 19.39 17.22
CA ARG A 206 -1.42 20.20 18.39
C ARG A 206 -2.89 20.08 18.78
#